data_AF-A0A6P9BM72-F1
#
_entry.id   AF-A0A6P9BM72-F1
#
_cell.length_a   1.000
_cell.length_b   1.000
_cell.length_c   1.000
_cell.angle_alpha   90.00
_cell.angle_beta   90.00
_cell.angle_gamma   90.00
#
_symmetry.space_group_name_H-M   'P 1'
#
loop_
_entity.id
_entity.type
_entity.pdbx_description
1 polymer ?
#
loop_
_entity_poly.entity_id
_entity_poly.type
_entity_poly.pdbx_seq_one_letter_code
_entity_poly.pdbx_strand_id
1 'polypeptide(L)'
;MNLVSVLGSVWSCDRGRALPGWMRAGRGGMADIPVSPGITPAGPRMGPGPAEGADALFVALSAGFTVLSHPLLYVKLLVQVGHEPLPPTVGRNLLGRKVFYLPGFFTYARHIVEVDGKMGLFRGLSPRIISSVLSTINREQVKKAFPVEDMEHVSNKDDMKTSLRKVTKETCHEMTMQCVSRIISHPLHVISMRCMVQFVGREVKYSNIFSSVKTIWKEEGLLGFFVGLVPHVLGDLIFLWCCNLLAHFINTYAVDDNFNQASVIRSYTKFVMGIAVSMLTYPFLLVGDLMAVNNCGLLAGLPPYAPVFSSWIHCWRHLSAQGQLFRGSSLLFRRASTPTTFFID
;
A
#
# COMPACT_ATOMS: atom_id res chain seq x y z
N MET A 1 -19.54 16.34 -7.46
CA MET A 1 -19.87 16.12 -6.03
C MET A 1 -18.56 15.93 -5.29
N ASN A 2 -18.21 16.91 -4.44
CA ASN A 2 -16.86 17.10 -3.93
C ASN A 2 -16.50 16.09 -2.82
N LEU A 3 -15.28 15.55 -2.91
CA LEU A 3 -14.63 14.65 -1.95
C LEU A 3 -14.59 15.17 -0.50
N VAL A 4 -14.79 16.48 -0.32
CA VAL A 4 -14.87 17.17 0.98
C VAL A 4 -16.19 16.87 1.71
N SER A 5 -17.29 16.59 1.00
CA SER A 5 -18.58 16.27 1.66
C SER A 5 -18.60 14.89 2.31
N VAL A 6 -17.77 13.95 1.85
CA VAL A 6 -17.68 12.60 2.46
C VAL A 6 -16.86 12.61 3.74
N LEU A 7 -15.91 13.56 3.88
CA LEU A 7 -15.11 13.74 5.08
C LEU A 7 -15.87 14.47 6.20
N GLY A 8 -16.91 15.26 5.87
CA GLY A 8 -17.72 16.01 6.84
C GLY A 8 -18.71 15.17 7.65
N SER A 9 -19.13 13.99 7.15
CA SER A 9 -20.15 13.16 7.81
C SER A 9 -19.62 12.23 8.90
N VAL A 10 -18.29 12.09 9.01
CA VAL A 10 -17.62 11.22 9.99
C VAL A 10 -17.15 11.99 11.23
N TRP A 11 -17.27 13.33 11.23
CA TRP A 11 -16.74 14.21 12.27
C TRP A 11 -17.75 15.26 12.76
N SER A 12 -19.01 14.85 12.96
CA SER A 12 -20.02 15.65 13.65
C SER A 12 -20.89 14.76 14.54
N CYS A 13 -20.34 14.36 15.67
CA CYS A 13 -21.12 13.92 16.82
C CYS A 13 -20.57 14.70 18.02
N ASP A 14 -21.00 15.96 18.13
CA ASP A 14 -20.65 16.82 19.24
C ASP A 14 -21.51 16.48 20.47
N ARG A 15 -20.81 16.50 21.59
CA ARG A 15 -21.32 16.45 22.95
C ARG A 15 -22.21 17.67 23.19
N GLY A 16 -23.26 17.47 23.99
CA GLY A 16 -23.82 18.55 24.79
C GLY A 16 -25.34 18.59 24.84
N ARG A 17 -25.93 17.91 25.83
CA ARG A 17 -27.12 18.43 26.51
C ARG A 17 -27.22 17.89 27.95
N ALA A 18 -26.88 18.81 28.85
CA ALA A 18 -27.43 19.12 30.18
C ALA A 18 -28.23 18.06 30.98
N LEU A 19 -27.81 17.94 32.25
CA LEU A 19 -28.59 17.51 33.43
C LEU A 19 -29.92 18.29 33.55
N PRO A 20 -30.95 17.69 34.20
CA PRO A 20 -31.20 18.04 35.61
C PRO A 20 -31.80 16.91 36.48
N GLY A 21 -31.71 17.09 37.81
CA GLY A 21 -32.85 16.85 38.70
C GLY A 21 -32.86 15.60 39.58
N TRP A 22 -32.59 15.80 40.87
CA TRP A 22 -32.89 14.86 41.97
C TRP A 22 -34.40 14.76 42.25
N MET A 23 -34.93 13.56 42.56
CA MET A 23 -35.74 13.24 43.76
C MET A 23 -36.47 11.88 43.68
N ARG A 24 -36.28 11.08 44.75
CA ARG A 24 -37.29 10.22 45.47
C ARG A 24 -37.77 8.95 44.72
N ALA A 25 -37.93 7.73 45.24
CA ALA A 25 -37.89 7.00 46.53
C ALA A 25 -37.67 5.51 46.13
N GLY A 26 -37.08 4.57 46.89
CA GLY A 26 -37.37 4.19 48.28
C GLY A 26 -38.23 2.91 48.33
N ARG A 27 -37.59 1.74 48.53
CA ARG A 27 -38.05 0.40 49.02
C ARG A 27 -37.21 -0.68 48.31
N GLY A 28 -36.59 -1.69 48.92
CA GLY A 28 -36.66 -2.29 50.26
C GLY A 28 -36.62 -3.83 50.11
N GLY A 29 -35.80 -4.54 50.90
CA GLY A 29 -35.77 -6.02 51.03
C GLY A 29 -34.62 -6.70 50.27
N MET A 30 -33.49 -7.10 50.86
CA MET A 30 -33.19 -8.08 51.93
C MET A 30 -33.19 -9.54 51.45
N ALA A 31 -31.98 -10.14 51.52
CA ALA A 31 -31.62 -11.55 51.70
C ALA A 31 -31.95 -12.59 50.59
N ASP A 32 -30.91 -13.24 50.04
CA ASP A 32 -30.58 -14.64 50.37
C ASP A 32 -29.38 -15.17 49.53
N ILE A 33 -28.39 -15.74 50.22
CA ILE A 33 -27.36 -16.68 49.72
C ILE A 33 -27.87 -18.06 50.19
N PRO A 34 -27.90 -19.14 49.38
CA PRO A 34 -26.75 -20.07 49.39
C PRO A 34 -26.53 -21.01 48.17
N VAL A 35 -25.35 -21.66 48.21
CA VAL A 35 -24.97 -22.96 47.63
C VAL A 35 -24.41 -23.01 46.19
N SER A 36 -23.11 -23.33 46.10
CA SER A 36 -22.51 -24.11 44.98
C SER A 36 -22.68 -25.62 45.29
N PRO A 37 -22.96 -26.49 44.31
CA PRO A 37 -21.84 -27.20 43.65
C PRO A 37 -22.10 -27.52 42.16
N GLY A 38 -21.05 -27.59 41.35
CA GLY A 38 -21.21 -28.12 39.99
C GLY A 38 -20.05 -27.81 39.06
N ILE A 39 -18.99 -28.62 39.15
CA ILE A 39 -17.99 -28.77 38.10
C ILE A 39 -18.76 -29.26 36.85
N THR A 40 -18.89 -28.42 35.82
CA THR A 40 -19.33 -28.84 34.49
C THR A 40 -18.09 -29.03 33.61
N PRO A 41 -17.98 -30.15 32.87
CA PRO A 41 -16.80 -30.44 32.08
C PRO A 41 -16.74 -29.51 30.87
N ALA A 42 -15.53 -29.12 30.50
CA ALA A 42 -15.25 -28.37 29.29
C ALA A 42 -15.88 -29.08 28.08
N GLY A 43 -16.86 -28.43 27.45
CA GLY A 43 -17.35 -28.83 26.13
C GLY A 43 -16.21 -28.78 25.11
N PRO A 44 -16.27 -29.59 24.03
CA PRO A 44 -15.20 -29.66 23.06
C PRO A 44 -14.95 -28.28 22.46
N ARG A 45 -13.69 -27.83 22.46
CA ARG A 45 -13.26 -26.66 21.70
C ARG A 45 -13.67 -26.90 20.24
N MET A 46 -14.70 -26.18 19.80
CA MET A 46 -15.09 -26.07 18.40
C MET A 46 -13.83 -25.63 17.65
N GLY A 47 -13.27 -26.51 16.82
CA GLY A 47 -12.20 -26.14 15.91
C GLY A 47 -12.69 -25.02 14.99
N PRO A 48 -11.78 -24.18 14.46
CA PRO A 48 -12.16 -23.07 13.59
C PRO A 48 -13.01 -23.61 12.43
N GLY A 49 -14.14 -22.94 12.18
CA GLY A 49 -15.05 -23.34 11.11
C GLY A 49 -14.36 -23.26 9.72
N PRO A 50 -14.91 -23.91 8.69
CA PRO A 50 -14.33 -23.93 7.34
C PRO A 50 -14.06 -22.53 6.74
N ALA A 51 -14.88 -21.54 7.10
CA ALA A 51 -14.73 -20.15 6.68
C ALA A 51 -13.57 -19.44 7.42
N GLU A 52 -13.44 -19.64 8.73
CA GLU A 52 -12.33 -19.05 9.52
C GLU A 52 -10.96 -19.62 9.11
N GLY A 53 -10.92 -20.90 8.71
CA GLY A 53 -9.70 -21.53 8.20
C GLY A 53 -9.23 -20.92 6.86
N ALA A 54 -10.15 -20.54 5.99
CA ALA A 54 -9.83 -19.92 4.69
C ALA A 54 -9.30 -18.49 4.85
N ASP A 55 -9.92 -17.70 5.73
CA ASP A 55 -9.51 -16.32 6.02
C ASP A 55 -8.12 -16.29 6.70
N ALA A 56 -7.90 -17.18 7.67
CA ALA A 56 -6.60 -17.32 8.32
C ALA A 56 -5.50 -17.76 7.34
N LEU A 57 -5.80 -18.68 6.42
CA LEU A 57 -4.87 -19.11 5.38
C LEU A 57 -4.54 -17.95 4.43
N PHE A 58 -5.54 -17.17 4.00
CA PHE A 58 -5.32 -16.01 3.14
C PHE A 58 -4.44 -14.96 3.81
N VAL A 59 -4.69 -14.67 5.09
CA VAL A 59 -3.84 -13.78 5.91
C VAL A 59 -2.42 -14.33 5.99
N ALA A 60 -2.23 -15.61 6.28
CA ALA A 60 -0.92 -16.25 6.37
C ALA A 60 -0.16 -16.20 5.04
N LEU A 61 -0.82 -16.47 3.92
CA LEU A 61 -0.23 -16.37 2.58
C LEU A 61 0.17 -14.92 2.25
N SER A 62 -0.66 -13.93 2.58
CA SER A 62 -0.35 -12.52 2.36
C SER A 62 0.87 -12.05 3.18
N ALA A 63 0.96 -12.49 4.44
CA ALA A 63 2.09 -12.21 5.31
C ALA A 63 3.36 -12.90 4.79
N GLY A 64 3.28 -14.17 4.40
CA GLY A 64 4.39 -14.92 3.81
C GLY A 64 4.93 -14.26 2.54
N PHE A 65 4.05 -13.84 1.63
CA PHE A 65 4.45 -13.10 0.43
C PHE A 65 5.14 -11.77 0.78
N THR A 66 4.63 -11.04 1.78
CA THR A 66 5.24 -9.79 2.25
C THR A 66 6.66 -10.03 2.78
N VAL A 67 6.87 -11.08 3.58
CA VAL A 67 8.20 -11.44 4.11
C VAL A 67 9.17 -11.79 2.99
N LEU A 68 8.74 -12.61 2.03
CA LEU A 68 9.59 -13.05 0.91
C LEU A 68 9.95 -11.90 -0.04
N SER A 69 9.01 -10.98 -0.28
CA SER A 69 9.22 -9.84 -1.18
C SER A 69 9.90 -8.64 -0.50
N HIS A 70 9.98 -8.61 0.83
CA HIS A 70 10.49 -7.47 1.59
C HIS A 70 11.94 -7.07 1.23
N PRO A 71 12.92 -7.99 1.10
CA PRO A 71 14.26 -7.68 0.57
C PRO A 71 14.26 -6.86 -0.73
N LEU A 72 13.45 -7.27 -1.70
CA LEU A 72 13.35 -6.62 -3.01
C LEU A 72 12.76 -5.22 -2.88
N LEU A 73 11.69 -5.09 -2.10
CA LEU A 73 11.00 -3.82 -1.89
C LEU A 73 11.85 -2.84 -1.09
N TYR A 74 12.66 -3.34 -0.17
CA TYR A 74 13.58 -2.54 0.62
C TYR A 74 14.68 -1.93 -0.26
N VAL A 75 15.39 -2.75 -1.04
CA VAL A 75 16.40 -2.26 -2.00
C VAL A 75 15.76 -1.32 -3.02
N LYS A 76 14.55 -1.64 -3.50
CA LYS A 76 13.82 -0.78 -4.42
C LYS A 76 13.57 0.60 -3.83
N LEU A 77 13.08 0.68 -2.60
CA LEU A 77 12.82 1.95 -1.94
C LEU A 77 14.11 2.77 -1.77
N LEU A 78 15.22 2.14 -1.37
CA LEU A 78 16.51 2.83 -1.26
C LEU A 78 17.00 3.38 -2.61
N VAL A 79 16.81 2.64 -3.69
CA VAL A 79 17.11 3.11 -5.05
C VAL A 79 16.17 4.22 -5.49
N GLN A 80 14.88 4.16 -5.14
CA GLN A 80 13.89 5.20 -5.45
C GLN A 80 14.26 6.53 -4.77
N VAL A 81 14.67 6.51 -3.50
CA VAL A 81 15.13 7.72 -2.79
C VAL A 81 16.46 8.26 -3.33
N GLY A 82 17.17 7.50 -4.16
CA GLY A 82 18.42 7.91 -4.79
C GLY A 82 19.66 7.55 -3.99
N HIS A 83 19.55 6.62 -3.04
CA HIS A 83 20.72 6.13 -2.30
C HIS A 83 21.52 5.16 -3.19
N GLU A 84 22.75 5.55 -3.53
CA GLU A 84 23.65 4.79 -4.38
C GLU A 84 25.06 4.71 -3.74
N PRO A 85 25.25 3.84 -2.72
CA PRO A 85 26.49 3.79 -1.93
C PRO A 85 27.69 3.15 -2.66
N LEU A 86 27.46 2.48 -3.80
CA LEU A 86 28.48 1.73 -4.52
C LEU A 86 28.74 2.36 -5.89
N PRO A 87 30.01 2.46 -6.33
CA PRO A 87 30.35 3.09 -7.60
C PRO A 87 29.83 2.30 -8.81
N PRO A 88 29.51 2.97 -9.92
CA PRO A 88 29.09 2.28 -11.14
C PRO A 88 30.26 1.52 -11.77
N THR A 89 29.96 0.35 -12.34
CA THR A 89 30.92 -0.46 -13.09
C THR A 89 30.79 -0.22 -14.59
N VAL A 90 31.90 -0.26 -15.31
CA VAL A 90 31.89 -0.09 -16.77
C VAL A 90 31.57 -1.43 -17.42
N GLY A 91 30.50 -1.48 -18.20
CA GLY A 91 30.10 -2.65 -18.98
C GLY A 91 29.97 -2.34 -20.48
N ARG A 92 29.71 -3.37 -21.28
CA ARG A 92 29.35 -3.23 -22.71
C ARG A 92 27.90 -3.65 -22.92
N ASN A 93 27.14 -2.88 -23.69
CA ASN A 93 25.80 -3.28 -24.10
C ASN A 93 25.85 -4.36 -25.20
N LEU A 94 24.69 -4.91 -25.59
CA LEU A 94 24.58 -5.91 -26.68
C LEU A 94 25.13 -5.40 -28.02
N LEU A 95 25.20 -4.08 -28.21
CA LEU A 95 25.75 -3.40 -29.39
C LEU A 95 27.22 -2.97 -29.19
N GLY A 96 27.92 -3.50 -28.18
CA GLY A 96 29.35 -3.23 -27.92
C GLY A 96 29.69 -1.84 -27.38
N ARG A 97 28.72 -0.94 -27.16
CA ARG A 97 28.95 0.40 -26.61
C ARG A 97 29.24 0.33 -25.11
N LYS A 98 30.21 1.12 -24.65
CA LYS A 98 30.53 1.28 -23.22
C LYS A 98 29.37 2.00 -22.52
N VAL A 99 28.85 1.40 -21.45
CA VAL A 99 27.77 1.94 -20.62
C VAL A 99 28.13 1.76 -19.15
N PHE A 100 27.82 2.75 -18.32
CA PHE A 100 27.96 2.66 -16.87
C PHE A 100 26.76 1.92 -16.28
N TYR A 101 27.04 0.80 -15.62
CA TYR A 101 26.06 0.00 -14.91
C TYR A 101 26.14 0.28 -13.42
N LEU A 102 25.00 0.67 -12.85
CA LEU A 102 24.86 0.75 -11.41
C LEU A 102 24.73 -0.66 -10.83
N PRO A 103 25.16 -0.88 -9.58
CA PRO A 103 25.05 -2.17 -8.93
C PRO A 103 23.61 -2.69 -8.95
N GLY A 104 23.47 -3.95 -9.33
CA GLY A 104 22.19 -4.64 -9.34
C GLY A 104 21.70 -4.97 -7.93
N PHE A 105 20.48 -5.52 -7.87
CA PHE A 105 19.82 -5.91 -6.62
C PHE A 105 20.72 -6.72 -5.69
N PHE A 106 21.35 -7.78 -6.20
CA PHE A 106 22.11 -8.71 -5.36
C PHE A 106 23.34 -8.07 -4.72
N THR A 107 24.06 -7.22 -5.46
CA THR A 107 25.22 -6.48 -4.95
C THR A 107 24.78 -5.48 -3.89
N TYR A 108 23.67 -4.77 -4.12
CA TYR A 108 23.11 -3.84 -3.15
C TYR A 108 22.63 -4.57 -1.88
N ALA A 109 21.89 -5.67 -2.03
CA ALA A 109 21.41 -6.47 -0.92
C ALA A 109 22.58 -7.03 -0.09
N ARG A 110 23.65 -7.48 -0.74
CA ARG A 110 24.88 -7.91 -0.07
C ARG A 110 25.50 -6.78 0.74
N HIS A 111 25.59 -5.58 0.18
CA HIS A 111 26.08 -4.41 0.91
C HIS A 111 25.25 -4.12 2.16
N ILE A 112 23.91 -4.22 2.09
CA ILE A 112 23.05 -4.10 3.28
C ILE A 112 23.38 -5.17 4.33
N VAL A 113 23.59 -6.43 3.93
CA VAL A 113 24.00 -7.50 4.85
C VAL A 113 25.36 -7.21 5.49
N GLU A 114 26.30 -6.67 4.73
CA GLU A 114 27.64 -6.35 5.22
C GLU A 114 27.61 -5.18 6.23
N VAL A 115 26.69 -4.22 6.06
CA VAL A 115 26.57 -3.04 6.95
C VAL A 115 25.71 -3.31 8.19
N ASP A 116 24.50 -3.88 8.03
CA ASP A 116 23.49 -4.04 9.10
C ASP A 116 23.27 -5.52 9.51
N GLY A 117 24.00 -6.46 8.91
CA GLY A 117 23.81 -7.90 9.12
C GLY A 117 22.60 -8.48 8.37
N LYS A 118 22.40 -9.79 8.48
CA LYS A 118 21.31 -10.50 7.78
C LYS A 118 19.91 -10.03 8.18
N MET A 119 19.73 -9.63 9.43
CA MET A 119 18.46 -9.08 9.91
C MET A 119 18.20 -7.64 9.41
N GLY A 120 19.23 -6.93 8.96
CA GLY A 120 19.12 -5.61 8.36
C GLY A 120 18.20 -5.59 7.13
N LEU A 121 18.17 -6.67 6.34
CA LEU A 121 17.26 -6.76 5.19
C LEU A 121 15.78 -6.77 5.56
N PHE A 122 15.43 -7.09 6.81
CA PHE A 122 14.05 -7.14 7.30
C PHE A 122 13.65 -5.90 8.11
N ARG A 123 14.43 -4.82 8.02
CA ARG A 123 14.11 -3.54 8.65
C ARG A 123 12.79 -2.99 8.11
N GLY A 124 11.89 -2.55 9.00
CA GLY A 124 10.56 -2.05 8.62
C GLY A 124 9.56 -3.13 8.21
N LEU A 125 9.88 -4.42 8.34
CA LEU A 125 8.97 -5.52 8.02
C LEU A 125 7.75 -5.58 8.96
N SER A 126 7.95 -5.33 10.26
CA SER A 126 6.87 -5.42 11.25
C SER A 126 5.68 -4.48 10.97
N PRO A 127 5.84 -3.17 10.75
CA PRO A 127 4.70 -2.31 10.37
C PRO A 127 4.09 -2.71 9.02
N ARG A 128 4.87 -3.30 8.11
CA ARG A 128 4.39 -3.77 6.81
C ARG A 128 3.47 -4.98 6.92
N ILE A 129 3.83 -5.96 7.76
CA ILE A 129 2.98 -7.14 8.01
C ILE A 129 1.68 -6.67 8.65
N ILE A 130 1.73 -5.81 9.68
CA ILE A 130 0.52 -5.28 10.32
C ILE A 130 -0.34 -4.51 9.32
N SER A 131 0.27 -3.70 8.46
CA SER A 131 -0.42 -2.98 7.37
C SER A 131 -1.14 -3.93 6.41
N SER A 132 -0.51 -5.06 6.06
CA SER A 132 -1.09 -6.07 5.18
C SER A 132 -2.27 -6.79 5.83
N VAL A 133 -2.12 -7.22 7.08
CA VAL A 133 -3.19 -7.87 7.85
C VAL A 133 -4.38 -6.92 8.02
N LEU A 134 -4.12 -5.67 8.40
CA LEU A 134 -5.16 -4.64 8.57
C LEU A 134 -5.88 -4.36 7.25
N SER A 135 -5.15 -4.29 6.14
CA SER A 135 -5.73 -4.12 4.80
C SER A 135 -6.69 -5.27 4.46
N THR A 136 -6.29 -6.52 4.72
CA THR A 136 -7.13 -7.70 4.46
C THR A 136 -8.41 -7.69 5.29
N ILE A 137 -8.29 -7.49 6.61
CA ILE A 137 -9.45 -7.46 7.51
C ILE A 137 -10.42 -6.35 7.09
N ASN A 138 -9.90 -5.16 6.78
CA ASN A 138 -10.74 -4.03 6.37
C ASN A 138 -11.48 -4.30 5.06
N ARG A 139 -10.86 -4.99 4.10
CA ARG A 139 -11.54 -5.33 2.83
C ARG A 139 -12.75 -6.23 3.08
N GLU A 140 -12.68 -7.16 4.02
CA GLU A 140 -13.83 -7.99 4.42
C GLU A 140 -14.92 -7.17 5.10
N GLN A 141 -14.55 -6.27 6.01
CA GLN A 141 -15.50 -5.40 6.70
C GLN A 141 -16.21 -4.43 5.73
N VAL A 142 -15.46 -3.84 4.80
CA VAL A 142 -16.03 -2.96 3.78
C VAL A 142 -16.92 -3.75 2.82
N LYS A 143 -16.55 -4.99 2.47
CA LYS A 143 -17.41 -5.87 1.65
C LYS A 143 -18.74 -6.18 2.33
N LYS A 144 -18.74 -6.35 3.67
CA LYS A 144 -19.94 -6.55 4.47
C LYS A 144 -20.76 -5.27 4.65
N ALA A 145 -20.12 -4.12 4.77
CA ALA A 145 -20.77 -2.83 4.96
C ALA A 145 -21.40 -2.26 3.67
N PHE A 146 -20.84 -2.60 2.51
CA PHE A 146 -21.37 -2.25 1.19
C PHE A 146 -21.70 -3.54 0.41
N PRO A 147 -22.75 -4.28 0.81
CA PRO A 147 -23.20 -5.43 0.03
C PRO A 147 -23.57 -4.94 -1.38
N VAL A 148 -23.09 -5.67 -2.38
CA VAL A 148 -23.49 -5.42 -3.76
C VAL A 148 -24.99 -5.73 -3.81
N GLU A 149 -25.84 -4.71 -3.87
CA GLU A 149 -27.25 -4.93 -4.20
C GLU A 149 -27.30 -5.67 -5.53
N ASP A 150 -27.82 -6.89 -5.48
CA ASP A 150 -27.95 -7.79 -6.61
C ASP A 150 -28.60 -7.03 -7.76
N MET A 151 -27.94 -7.06 -8.92
CA MET A 151 -28.45 -6.40 -10.10
C MET A 151 -29.73 -7.12 -10.54
N GLU A 152 -30.88 -6.51 -10.26
CA GLU A 152 -32.13 -6.87 -10.92
C GLU A 152 -31.90 -6.92 -12.44
N HIS A 153 -32.29 -8.05 -13.01
CA HIS A 153 -32.31 -8.32 -14.44
C HIS A 153 -33.23 -7.31 -15.16
N VAL A 154 -32.70 -6.14 -15.51
CA VAL A 154 -33.39 -5.25 -16.45
C VAL A 154 -33.06 -5.73 -17.86
N SER A 155 -34.02 -6.50 -18.37
CA SER A 155 -34.10 -7.00 -19.73
C SER A 155 -34.30 -5.87 -20.75
N ASN A 156 -33.64 -6.09 -21.89
CA ASN A 156 -33.96 -5.66 -23.25
C ASN A 156 -33.45 -4.31 -23.81
N LYS A 157 -32.62 -4.47 -24.85
CA LYS A 157 -32.34 -3.61 -26.02
C LYS A 157 -31.18 -2.61 -26.05
N ASP A 158 -30.26 -2.60 -25.06
CA ASP A 158 -29.03 -1.78 -25.11
C ASP A 158 -27.81 -2.52 -24.50
N ASP A 159 -27.39 -3.64 -25.12
CA ASP A 159 -26.41 -4.58 -24.53
C ASP A 159 -25.04 -3.95 -24.19
N MET A 160 -24.52 -3.06 -25.04
CA MET A 160 -23.22 -2.41 -24.79
C MET A 160 -23.28 -1.36 -23.67
N LYS A 161 -24.31 -0.49 -23.67
CA LYS A 161 -24.46 0.56 -22.65
C LYS A 161 -24.76 -0.05 -21.28
N THR A 162 -25.56 -1.11 -21.25
CA THR A 162 -25.87 -1.86 -20.03
C THR A 162 -24.61 -2.56 -19.49
N SER A 163 -23.79 -3.14 -20.37
CA SER A 163 -22.51 -3.77 -20.00
C SER A 163 -21.49 -2.76 -19.45
N LEU A 164 -21.32 -1.60 -20.08
CA LEU A 164 -20.44 -0.54 -19.57
C LEU A 164 -20.92 0.03 -18.23
N ARG A 165 -22.25 0.19 -18.06
CA ARG A 165 -22.82 0.65 -16.78
C ARG A 165 -22.56 -0.37 -15.67
N LYS A 166 -22.65 -1.66 -15.98
CA LYS A 166 -22.31 -2.75 -15.05
C LYS A 166 -20.83 -2.69 -14.64
N VAL A 167 -19.91 -2.65 -15.60
CA VAL A 167 -18.46 -2.54 -15.31
C VAL A 167 -18.13 -1.28 -14.53
N THR A 168 -18.78 -0.16 -14.83
CA THR A 168 -18.60 1.09 -14.10
C THR A 168 -19.07 0.95 -12.65
N LYS A 169 -20.25 0.36 -12.41
CA LYS A 169 -20.78 0.14 -11.04
C LYS A 169 -19.85 -0.78 -10.25
N GLU A 170 -19.43 -1.88 -10.84
CA GLU A 170 -18.49 -2.84 -10.25
C GLU A 170 -17.13 -2.18 -9.93
N THR A 171 -16.58 -1.42 -10.89
CA THR A 171 -15.30 -0.70 -10.71
C THR A 171 -15.40 0.39 -9.65
N CYS A 172 -16.51 1.13 -9.57
CA CYS A 172 -16.74 2.14 -8.53
C CYS A 172 -16.83 1.53 -7.12
N HIS A 173 -17.45 0.35 -7.01
CA HIS A 173 -17.49 -0.39 -5.75
C HIS A 173 -16.10 -0.85 -5.34
N GLU A 174 -15.37 -1.48 -6.26
CA GLU A 174 -13.99 -1.92 -6.02
C GLU A 174 -13.07 -0.74 -5.67
N MET A 175 -13.23 0.39 -6.36
CA MET A 175 -12.52 1.65 -6.08
C MET A 175 -12.75 2.11 -4.64
N THR A 176 -14.00 2.09 -4.17
CA THR A 176 -14.35 2.51 -2.81
C THR A 176 -13.67 1.60 -1.78
N MET A 177 -13.70 0.28 -2.01
CA MET A 177 -13.01 -0.69 -1.16
C MET A 177 -11.50 -0.45 -1.10
N GLN A 178 -10.87 -0.21 -2.25
CA GLN A 178 -9.43 0.04 -2.33
C GLN A 178 -9.05 1.35 -1.65
N CYS A 179 -9.80 2.44 -1.86
CA CYS A 179 -9.58 3.73 -1.21
C CYS A 179 -9.65 3.63 0.31
N VAL A 180 -10.72 3.03 0.86
CA VAL A 180 -10.90 2.90 2.32
C VAL A 180 -9.79 2.04 2.92
N SER A 181 -9.50 0.89 2.29
CA SER A 181 -8.40 0.01 2.71
C SER A 181 -7.06 0.74 2.72
N ARG A 182 -6.75 1.49 1.65
CA ARG A 182 -5.51 2.27 1.54
C ARG A 182 -5.43 3.34 2.62
N ILE A 183 -6.48 4.14 2.84
CA ILE A 183 -6.49 5.20 3.86
C ILE A 183 -6.19 4.64 5.25
N ILE A 184 -6.79 3.50 5.61
CA ILE A 184 -6.60 2.89 6.94
C ILE A 184 -5.18 2.30 7.08
N SER A 185 -4.65 1.67 6.04
CA SER A 185 -3.32 1.03 6.07
C SER A 185 -2.16 1.99 5.81
N HIS A 186 -2.40 3.16 5.22
CA HIS A 186 -1.34 4.09 4.80
C HIS A 186 -0.43 4.58 5.93
N PRO A 187 -0.91 4.90 7.15
CA PRO A 187 -0.04 5.28 8.27
C PRO A 187 1.05 4.24 8.58
N LEU A 188 0.71 2.95 8.56
CA LEU A 188 1.66 1.86 8.77
C LEU A 188 2.63 1.69 7.60
N HIS A 189 2.15 1.93 6.38
CA HIS A 189 2.99 1.96 5.19
C HIS A 189 4.06 3.06 5.29
N VAL A 190 3.69 4.28 5.70
CA VAL A 190 4.61 5.41 5.90
C VAL A 190 5.67 5.07 6.96
N ILE A 191 5.25 4.50 8.09
CA ILE A 191 6.18 4.06 9.14
C ILE A 191 7.17 3.02 8.59
N SER A 192 6.69 2.02 7.84
CA SER A 192 7.54 1.00 7.22
C SER A 192 8.60 1.61 6.30
N MET A 193 8.20 2.54 5.42
CA MET A 193 9.12 3.21 4.50
C MET A 193 10.18 4.04 5.25
N ARG A 194 9.79 4.79 6.27
CA ARG A 194 10.74 5.57 7.09
C ARG A 194 11.67 4.68 7.89
N CYS A 195 11.18 3.54 8.39
CA CYS A 195 12.02 2.52 9.03
C CYS A 195 13.05 1.90 8.07
N MET A 196 12.75 1.80 6.77
CA MET A 196 13.71 1.34 5.76
C MET A 196 14.74 2.44 5.44
N VAL A 197 14.26 3.67 5.19
CA VAL A 197 15.09 4.77 4.68
C VAL A 197 16.09 5.33 5.69
N GLN A 198 15.84 5.18 6.99
CA GLN A 198 16.84 5.50 8.04
C GLN A 198 18.18 4.74 7.88
N PHE A 199 18.26 3.69 7.06
CA PHE A 199 19.52 3.04 6.69
C PHE A 199 20.51 4.00 6.01
N VAL A 200 20.02 4.93 5.18
CA VAL A 200 20.86 5.86 4.40
C VAL A 200 21.76 6.69 5.32
N GLY A 201 21.18 7.23 6.40
CA GLY A 201 21.90 8.03 7.39
C GLY A 201 22.48 7.23 8.55
N ARG A 202 22.32 5.90 8.54
CA ARG A 202 22.58 5.00 9.69
C ARG A 202 21.90 5.48 10.99
N GLU A 203 20.71 6.04 10.85
CA GLU A 203 19.96 6.64 11.95
C GLU A 203 19.15 5.56 12.70
N VAL A 204 18.92 5.78 14.00
CA VAL A 204 18.13 4.88 14.87
C VAL A 204 16.81 5.52 15.33
N LYS A 205 16.33 6.52 14.60
CA LYS A 205 15.13 7.32 14.93
C LYS A 205 13.84 6.48 15.00
N TYR A 206 13.71 5.48 14.14
CA TYR A 206 12.51 4.63 14.00
C TYR A 206 12.83 3.16 14.32
N SER A 207 13.14 2.88 15.59
CA SER A 207 13.48 1.52 16.07
C SER A 207 12.25 0.66 16.36
N ASN A 208 11.22 1.23 17.00
CA ASN A 208 9.99 0.55 17.39
C ASN A 208 8.77 1.20 16.74
N ILE A 209 7.71 0.43 16.47
CA ILE A 209 6.47 0.98 15.86
C ILE A 209 5.86 2.07 16.73
N PHE A 210 5.67 1.82 18.02
CA PHE A 210 5.13 2.82 18.96
C PHE A 210 6.01 4.07 19.09
N SER A 211 7.34 3.88 19.13
CA SER A 211 8.27 5.02 19.13
C SER A 211 8.14 5.81 17.83
N SER A 212 8.00 5.12 16.70
CA SER A 212 7.87 5.76 15.39
C SER A 212 6.60 6.57 15.29
N VAL A 213 5.47 6.03 15.75
CA VAL A 213 4.19 6.75 15.84
C VAL A 213 4.35 8.00 16.71
N LYS A 214 4.96 7.86 17.90
CA LYS A 214 5.18 9.00 18.81
C LYS A 214 6.07 10.07 18.20
N THR A 215 7.15 9.69 17.52
CA THR A 215 8.07 10.62 16.85
C THR A 215 7.37 11.38 15.73
N ILE A 216 6.67 10.67 14.83
CA ILE A 216 5.93 11.31 13.72
C ILE A 216 4.86 12.26 14.26
N TRP A 217 4.10 11.83 15.27
CA TRP A 217 3.06 12.66 15.87
C TRP A 217 3.63 13.96 16.49
N LYS A 218 4.80 13.89 17.12
CA LYS A 218 5.43 15.06 17.75
C LYS A 218 6.07 16.02 16.74
N GLU A 219 6.70 15.50 15.69
CA GLU A 219 7.47 16.31 14.75
C GLU A 219 6.64 16.82 13.57
N GLU A 220 5.71 16.01 13.05
CA GLU A 220 4.94 16.31 11.84
C GLU A 220 3.42 16.36 12.08
N GLY A 221 2.96 15.91 13.25
CA GLY A 221 1.55 15.82 13.57
C GLY A 221 0.81 14.73 12.78
N LEU A 222 -0.50 14.87 12.69
CA LEU A 222 -1.37 13.89 12.00
C LEU A 222 -1.10 13.83 10.49
N LEU A 223 -0.74 14.96 9.87
CA LEU A 223 -0.49 15.03 8.42
C LEU A 223 0.74 14.22 8.01
N GLY A 224 1.72 14.03 8.90
CA GLY A 224 2.91 13.21 8.67
C GLY A 224 2.59 11.75 8.30
N PHE A 225 1.50 11.20 8.82
CA PHE A 225 1.06 9.83 8.51
C PHE A 225 0.41 9.68 7.14
N PHE A 226 -0.04 10.78 6.52
CA PHE A 226 -0.78 10.80 5.26
C PHE A 226 0.01 11.43 4.10
N VAL A 227 1.29 11.73 4.30
CA VAL A 227 2.17 12.21 3.22
C VAL A 227 2.32 11.11 2.16
N GLY A 228 2.28 11.51 0.89
CA GLY A 228 2.35 10.58 -0.24
C GLY A 228 1.04 9.82 -0.55
N LEU A 229 -0.02 9.97 0.26
CA LEU A 229 -1.29 9.27 0.04
C LEU A 229 -1.91 9.59 -1.32
N VAL A 230 -1.95 10.87 -1.69
CA VAL A 230 -2.61 11.34 -2.93
C VAL A 230 -2.04 10.67 -4.19
N PRO A 231 -0.73 10.73 -4.49
CA PRO A 231 -0.18 10.05 -5.65
C PRO A 231 -0.34 8.53 -5.58
N HIS A 232 -0.23 7.89 -4.40
CA HIS A 232 -0.48 6.43 -4.28
C HIS A 232 -1.91 6.07 -4.66
N VAL A 233 -2.91 6.76 -4.08
CA VAL A 233 -4.32 6.52 -4.38
C VAL A 233 -4.58 6.77 -5.86
N LEU A 234 -4.11 7.90 -6.43
CA LEU A 234 -4.28 8.18 -7.86
C LEU A 234 -3.69 7.09 -8.76
N GLY A 235 -2.50 6.58 -8.43
CA GLY A 235 -1.87 5.48 -9.16
C GLY A 235 -2.70 4.19 -9.10
N ASP A 236 -3.20 3.83 -7.92
CA ASP A 236 -4.06 2.66 -7.70
C ASP A 236 -5.39 2.79 -8.46
N LEU A 237 -5.99 3.99 -8.46
CA LEU A 237 -7.24 4.26 -9.16
C LEU A 237 -7.07 4.16 -10.68
N ILE A 238 -6.04 4.80 -11.23
CA ILE A 238 -5.76 4.72 -12.66
C ILE A 238 -5.50 3.26 -13.05
N PHE A 239 -4.74 2.53 -12.24
CA PHE A 239 -4.46 1.11 -12.47
C PHE A 239 -5.74 0.28 -12.52
N LEU A 240 -6.60 0.42 -11.51
CA LEU A 240 -7.86 -0.30 -11.40
C LEU A 240 -8.77 -0.02 -12.60
N TRP A 241 -9.02 1.26 -12.90
CA TRP A 241 -9.92 1.65 -13.99
C TRP A 241 -9.40 1.20 -15.34
N CYS A 242 -8.09 1.37 -15.62
CA CYS A 242 -7.50 0.88 -16.85
C CYS A 242 -7.61 -0.63 -16.96
N CYS A 243 -7.28 -1.39 -15.91
CA CYS A 243 -7.37 -2.85 -15.93
C CYS A 243 -8.81 -3.35 -16.15
N ASN A 244 -9.80 -2.78 -15.46
CA ASN A 244 -11.20 -3.19 -15.59
C ASN A 244 -11.80 -2.81 -16.95
N LEU A 245 -11.50 -1.61 -17.46
CA LEU A 245 -11.91 -1.21 -18.81
C LEU A 245 -11.25 -2.10 -19.87
N LEU A 246 -9.94 -2.32 -19.79
CA LEU A 246 -9.23 -3.20 -20.72
C LEU A 246 -9.77 -4.62 -20.67
N ALA A 247 -10.05 -5.14 -19.47
CA ALA A 247 -10.69 -6.45 -19.32
C ALA A 247 -12.06 -6.49 -20.01
N HIS A 248 -12.87 -5.45 -19.90
CA HIS A 248 -14.14 -5.33 -20.63
C HIS A 248 -13.93 -5.34 -22.14
N PHE A 249 -13.04 -4.48 -22.65
CA PHE A 249 -12.71 -4.43 -24.08
C PHE A 249 -12.21 -5.78 -24.61
N ILE A 250 -11.33 -6.47 -23.90
CA ILE A 250 -10.83 -7.80 -24.29
C ILE A 250 -11.97 -8.80 -24.33
N ASN A 251 -12.83 -8.80 -23.32
CA ASN A 251 -13.94 -9.73 -23.24
C ASN A 251 -14.99 -9.49 -24.33
N THR A 252 -15.17 -8.24 -24.77
CA THR A 252 -16.18 -7.85 -25.76
C THR A 252 -15.67 -7.94 -27.20
N TYR A 253 -14.38 -7.67 -27.46
CA TYR A 253 -13.85 -7.57 -28.82
C TYR A 253 -12.85 -8.67 -29.20
N ALA A 254 -12.13 -9.25 -28.25
CA ALA A 254 -11.04 -10.20 -28.55
C ALA A 254 -11.45 -11.68 -28.44
N VAL A 255 -12.65 -11.97 -27.93
CA VAL A 255 -13.10 -13.33 -27.63
C VAL A 255 -14.52 -13.52 -28.14
N ASP A 256 -14.65 -14.06 -29.36
CA ASP A 256 -15.86 -14.78 -29.74
C ASP A 256 -15.84 -16.13 -29.00
N ASP A 257 -16.95 -16.50 -28.35
CA ASP A 257 -17.07 -17.69 -27.49
C ASP A 257 -16.85 -19.04 -28.23
N ASN A 258 -16.58 -19.01 -29.54
CA ASN A 258 -16.41 -20.19 -30.38
C ASN A 258 -15.03 -20.89 -30.27
N PHE A 259 -14.07 -20.35 -29.52
CA PHE A 259 -12.75 -20.98 -29.36
C PHE A 259 -12.54 -21.58 -27.96
N ASN A 260 -12.23 -22.88 -27.91
CA ASN A 260 -11.91 -23.63 -26.68
C ASN A 260 -10.69 -23.08 -25.90
N GLN A 261 -9.91 -22.14 -26.48
CA GLN A 261 -8.74 -21.51 -25.86
C GLN A 261 -8.98 -20.06 -25.37
N ALA A 262 -10.20 -19.55 -25.50
CA ALA A 262 -10.59 -18.18 -25.13
C ALA A 262 -10.20 -17.77 -23.70
N SER A 263 -10.38 -18.66 -22.73
CA SER A 263 -10.11 -18.40 -21.30
C SER A 263 -8.62 -18.22 -21.00
N VAL A 264 -7.76 -18.99 -21.68
CA VAL A 264 -6.29 -18.91 -21.56
C VAL A 264 -5.78 -17.61 -22.17
N ILE A 265 -6.27 -17.27 -23.37
CA ILE A 265 -5.91 -16.02 -24.07
C ILE A 265 -6.35 -14.81 -23.25
N ARG A 266 -7.56 -14.85 -22.68
CA ARG A 266 -8.08 -13.79 -21.81
C ARG A 266 -7.22 -13.59 -20.56
N SER A 267 -6.75 -14.68 -19.95
CA SER A 267 -5.89 -14.62 -18.76
C SER A 267 -4.51 -14.07 -19.07
N TYR A 268 -3.89 -14.51 -20.18
CA TYR A 268 -2.60 -14.00 -20.64
C TYR A 268 -2.68 -12.52 -21.01
N THR A 269 -3.73 -12.13 -21.74
CA THR A 269 -3.94 -10.73 -22.15
C THR A 269 -4.14 -9.83 -20.93
N LYS A 270 -4.96 -10.25 -19.95
CA LYS A 270 -5.11 -9.51 -18.68
C LYS A 270 -3.79 -9.36 -17.94
N PHE A 271 -2.96 -10.41 -17.91
CA PHE A 271 -1.65 -10.35 -17.28
C PHE A 271 -0.71 -9.35 -17.97
N VAL A 272 -0.59 -9.42 -19.31
CA VAL A 272 0.24 -8.50 -20.10
C VAL A 272 -0.24 -7.05 -19.96
N MET A 273 -1.56 -6.83 -20.02
CA MET A 273 -2.13 -5.50 -19.82
C MET A 273 -1.89 -4.99 -18.39
N GLY A 274 -1.99 -5.84 -17.38
CA GLY A 274 -1.65 -5.48 -16.00
C GLY A 274 -0.20 -4.99 -15.88
N ILE A 275 0.74 -5.66 -16.56
CA ILE A 275 2.14 -5.21 -16.61
C ILE A 275 2.24 -3.84 -17.29
N ALA A 276 1.63 -3.66 -18.46
CA ALA A 276 1.68 -2.41 -19.21
C ALA A 276 1.09 -1.23 -18.41
N VAL A 277 -0.07 -1.42 -17.77
CA VAL A 277 -0.69 -0.41 -16.93
C VAL A 277 0.16 -0.14 -15.68
N SER A 278 0.80 -1.15 -15.10
CA SER A 278 1.72 -0.94 -13.97
C SER A 278 2.95 -0.10 -14.33
N MET A 279 3.44 -0.21 -15.56
CA MET A 279 4.50 0.66 -16.08
C MET A 279 3.99 2.09 -16.24
N LEU A 280 2.76 2.27 -16.72
CA LEU A 280 2.12 3.59 -16.85
C LEU A 280 1.90 4.26 -15.50
N THR A 281 1.49 3.51 -14.47
CA THR A 281 1.22 4.05 -13.12
C THR A 281 2.45 4.11 -12.23
N TYR A 282 3.60 3.58 -12.68
CA TYR A 282 4.85 3.59 -11.92
C TYR A 282 5.29 4.97 -11.40
N PRO A 283 5.21 6.06 -12.19
CA PRO A 283 5.63 7.38 -11.70
C PRO A 283 4.82 7.87 -10.49
N PHE A 284 3.55 7.47 -10.37
CA PHE A 284 2.72 7.79 -9.20
C PHE A 284 3.21 7.07 -7.95
N LEU A 285 3.59 5.80 -8.09
CA LEU A 285 4.21 5.03 -7.01
C LEU A 285 5.51 5.72 -6.54
N LEU A 286 6.41 6.05 -7.48
CA LEU A 286 7.69 6.71 -7.17
C LEU A 286 7.49 8.05 -6.44
N VAL A 287 6.61 8.90 -6.95
CA VAL A 287 6.33 10.20 -6.34
C VAL A 287 5.69 10.04 -4.97
N GLY A 288 4.80 9.07 -4.78
CA GLY A 288 4.22 8.77 -3.47
C GLY A 288 5.25 8.30 -2.44
N ASP A 289 6.16 7.42 -2.84
CA ASP A 289 7.23 6.91 -1.97
C ASP A 289 8.19 8.04 -1.56
N LEU A 290 8.61 8.88 -2.52
CA LEU A 290 9.47 10.03 -2.27
C LEU A 290 8.79 11.07 -1.37
N MET A 291 7.52 11.37 -1.60
CA MET A 291 6.78 12.29 -0.73
C MET A 291 6.66 11.74 0.69
N ALA A 292 6.47 10.44 0.88
CA ALA A 292 6.34 9.86 2.23
C ALA A 292 7.61 9.96 3.09
N VAL A 293 8.78 10.10 2.46
CA VAL A 293 10.08 10.28 3.12
C VAL A 293 10.60 11.71 3.06
N ASN A 294 9.91 12.60 2.33
CA ASN A 294 10.29 14.00 2.17
C ASN A 294 10.15 14.76 3.50
N ASN A 295 11.20 15.49 3.89
CA ASN A 295 11.22 16.34 5.08
C ASN A 295 10.78 15.66 6.39
N CYS A 296 11.05 14.36 6.55
CA CYS A 296 10.67 13.58 7.74
C CYS A 296 11.73 13.60 8.87
N GLY A 297 12.70 14.51 8.78
CA GLY A 297 13.81 14.59 9.72
C GLY A 297 14.75 13.39 9.69
N LEU A 298 14.79 12.65 8.57
CA LEU A 298 15.85 11.69 8.22
C LEU A 298 16.78 12.33 7.21
N LEU A 299 18.06 11.95 7.22
CA LEU A 299 19.07 12.48 6.29
C LEU A 299 18.69 12.27 4.83
N ALA A 300 18.11 11.12 4.48
CA ALA A 300 17.65 10.81 3.12
C ALA A 300 16.51 11.70 2.60
N GLY A 301 15.80 12.39 3.49
CA GLY A 301 14.67 13.26 3.16
C GLY A 301 15.00 14.75 3.27
N LEU A 302 16.27 15.10 3.53
CA LEU A 302 16.74 16.46 3.79
C LEU A 302 17.94 16.82 2.91
N PRO A 303 18.16 18.12 2.65
CA PRO A 303 19.38 18.59 1.98
C PRO A 303 20.62 18.27 2.85
N PRO A 304 21.78 17.93 2.25
CA PRO A 304 22.10 17.94 0.82
C PRO A 304 21.69 16.67 0.05
N TYR A 305 21.22 15.62 0.73
CA TYR A 305 20.95 14.31 0.11
C TYR A 305 19.67 14.28 -0.75
N ALA A 306 18.64 15.02 -0.35
CA ALA A 306 17.39 15.14 -1.10
C ALA A 306 16.83 16.57 -1.07
N PRO A 307 16.28 17.06 -2.21
CA PRO A 307 15.55 18.32 -2.22
C PRO A 307 14.20 18.18 -1.47
N VAL A 308 13.78 19.26 -0.82
CA VAL A 308 12.48 19.31 -0.12
C VAL A 308 11.38 19.74 -1.09
N PHE A 309 10.33 18.94 -1.17
CA PHE A 309 9.17 19.22 -2.00
C PHE A 309 8.00 19.73 -1.16
N SER A 310 7.36 20.82 -1.61
CA SER A 310 6.12 21.35 -1.00
C SER A 310 4.86 20.58 -1.40
N SER A 311 4.86 19.96 -2.58
CA SER A 311 3.74 19.22 -3.13
C SER A 311 4.23 18.07 -4.01
N TRP A 312 3.42 17.01 -4.13
CA TRP A 312 3.71 15.88 -5.01
C TRP A 312 3.83 16.30 -6.48
N ILE A 313 3.14 17.38 -6.90
CA ILE A 313 3.25 17.94 -8.26
C ILE A 313 4.62 18.59 -8.46
N HIS A 314 5.17 19.23 -7.42
CA HIS A 314 6.50 19.80 -7.46
C HIS A 314 7.57 18.70 -7.57
N CYS A 315 7.43 17.63 -6.77
CA CYS A 315 8.25 16.43 -6.88
C CYS A 315 8.19 15.81 -8.29
N TRP A 316 6.99 15.66 -8.84
CA TRP A 316 6.79 15.14 -10.19
C TRP A 316 7.50 15.99 -11.25
N ARG A 317 7.29 17.31 -11.25
CA ARG A 317 7.93 18.21 -12.23
C ARG A 317 9.45 18.17 -12.13
N HIS A 318 9.98 18.12 -10.92
CA HIS A 318 11.42 18.00 -10.69
C HIS A 318 11.99 16.69 -11.27
N LEU A 319 11.40 15.54 -10.95
CA LEU A 319 11.82 14.24 -11.48
C LEU A 319 11.64 14.14 -12.98
N SER A 320 10.56 14.74 -13.51
CA SER A 320 10.29 14.81 -14.95
C SER A 320 11.38 15.60 -15.67
N ALA A 321 11.79 16.75 -15.13
CA ALA A 321 12.85 17.58 -15.70
C ALA A 321 14.21 16.86 -15.71
N GLN A 322 14.46 16.00 -14.72
CA GLN A 322 15.69 15.20 -14.64
C GLN A 322 15.63 13.87 -15.41
N GLY A 323 14.49 13.51 -15.99
CA GLY A 323 14.29 12.21 -16.65
C GLY A 323 14.32 11.02 -15.69
N GLN A 324 13.98 11.22 -14.42
CA GLN A 324 14.09 10.23 -13.34
C GLN A 324 12.74 9.70 -12.83
N LEU A 325 11.64 9.95 -13.54
CA LEU A 325 10.30 9.43 -13.19
C LEU A 325 10.21 7.88 -13.14
N PHE A 326 11.18 7.18 -13.72
CA PHE A 326 11.27 5.72 -13.72
C PHE A 326 12.44 5.19 -12.87
N ARG A 327 12.99 6.02 -11.97
CA ARG A 327 14.09 5.63 -11.07
C ARG A 327 13.66 4.48 -10.15
N GLY A 328 14.39 3.36 -10.18
CA GLY A 328 14.09 2.17 -9.39
C GLY A 328 13.05 1.23 -10.03
N SER A 329 12.68 1.45 -11.29
CA SER A 329 11.78 0.56 -12.04
C SER A 329 12.46 -0.78 -12.40
N SER A 330 13.78 -0.77 -12.59
CA SER A 330 14.62 -1.95 -12.80
C SER A 330 15.65 -2.04 -11.69
N LEU A 331 15.71 -3.19 -11.00
CA LEU A 331 16.71 -3.44 -9.94
C LEU A 331 17.89 -4.26 -10.43
N LEU A 332 17.73 -5.04 -11.51
CA LEU A 332 18.77 -5.92 -12.02
C LEU A 332 19.66 -5.22 -13.04
N PHE A 333 19.06 -4.47 -13.96
CA PHE A 333 19.76 -3.77 -15.02
C PHE A 333 19.53 -2.28 -14.89
N ARG A 334 20.42 -1.62 -14.15
CA ARG A 334 20.39 -0.19 -13.91
C ARG A 334 21.51 0.49 -14.70
N ARG A 335 21.14 1.43 -15.55
CA ARG A 335 22.09 2.22 -16.35
C ARG A 335 22.18 3.62 -15.78
N ALA A 336 23.39 4.16 -15.68
CA ALA A 336 23.61 5.57 -15.38
C ALA A 336 23.80 6.33 -16.71
N SER A 337 23.08 7.44 -16.89
CA SER A 337 23.09 8.19 -18.15
C SER A 337 24.36 9.06 -18.35
N THR A 338 25.17 9.25 -17.32
CA THR A 338 26.41 10.05 -17.38
C THR A 338 27.25 9.80 -16.11
N PRO A 339 28.56 10.10 -16.09
CA PRO A 339 29.35 10.07 -14.87
C PRO A 339 28.97 11.29 -14.03
N THR A 340 27.80 11.24 -13.38
CA THR A 340 27.50 12.17 -12.29
C THR A 340 28.55 11.91 -11.23
N THR A 341 29.34 12.94 -10.91
CA THR A 341 30.26 13.00 -9.78
C THR A 341 29.56 12.48 -8.53
N PHE A 342 29.85 11.23 -8.16
CA PHE A 342 29.46 10.67 -6.88
C PHE A 342 30.28 11.41 -5.83
N PHE A 343 29.61 12.21 -4.99
CA PHE A 343 30.25 12.74 -3.79
C PHE A 343 30.59 11.54 -2.91
N ILE A 344 31.88 11.25 -2.85
CA ILE A 344 32.49 10.40 -1.84
C ILE A 344 32.48 11.24 -0.57
N ASP A 345 31.72 10.82 0.43
CA ASP A 345 32.03 11.08 1.84
C ASP A 345 31.87 9.77 2.62
#